data_AF-A0A538GCK0-F1
#
_entry.id   AF-A0A538GCK0-F1
#
_cell.length_a   1.000
_cell.length_b   1.000
_cell.length_c   1.000
_cell.angle_alpha   90.00
_cell.angle_beta   90.00
_cell.angle_gamma   90.00
#
_symmetry.space_group_name_H-M   'P 1'
#
loop_
_entity.id
_entity.type
_entity.pdbx_description
1 polymer ?
#
loop_
_entity_poly.entity_id
_entity_poly.type
_entity_poly.pdbx_seq_one_letter_code
_entity_poly.pdbx_strand_id
1 'polypeptide(L)'
;LSSLHHAGAVVYPIAFGSKADASGLKRLASQTGGSFHGAAAGGTLTAIYSSIARELRRTWRVRYLTTARPGDKLDLKASVGRLGADHRSVAVPDPNGEAAAGSKPSPILPSPLYGKLGDLFFTLLAAMLILAAGILFASTLQGSWLKRRLAPHIDSTRRKSKRRVGRERLEVLNGLFRATENTFGHRPQWRNLQLLLQRADLPLRTVEFTWLLIGCSFGLALLTALAGRSSLAILAMFLVGGSVPYLVVWFKAKRRMRAFEDQLPDLLITMAASLKAGHSFKQGIQSVVDEGQEPAAKELRRVLTDTQLGRPMEEALQATAERIGSKNFSFVITAVNIQRQVGGSLAGLFDMVADTVRDRQQFARKIRSLTAMGRASAYVLVGLPFFIAVAVTLLNPTYMDPLYHSHAGHMLVVLGLMMMAFGSLILKKIVSFKG
;
A
#
# COMPACT_ATOMS: atom_id res chain seq x y z
N LEU A 1 -37.63 26.60 -36.57
CA LEU A 1 -37.53 25.14 -36.32
C LEU A 1 -36.93 24.84 -34.94
N SER A 2 -35.86 25.51 -34.52
CA SER A 2 -35.30 25.41 -33.15
C SER A 2 -36.30 25.76 -32.04
N SER A 3 -37.16 26.75 -32.25
CA SER A 3 -38.22 27.14 -31.30
C SER A 3 -39.31 26.08 -31.09
N LEU A 4 -39.68 25.33 -32.14
CA LEU A 4 -40.68 24.24 -32.05
C LEU A 4 -40.13 23.02 -31.31
N HIS A 5 -38.82 22.77 -31.44
CA HIS A 5 -38.15 21.69 -30.72
C HIS A 5 -38.05 21.99 -29.21
N HIS A 6 -37.82 23.25 -28.83
CA HIS A 6 -37.86 23.68 -27.43
C HIS A 6 -39.27 23.67 -26.82
N ALA A 7 -40.31 23.94 -27.62
CA ALA A 7 -41.70 23.82 -27.18
C ALA A 7 -42.20 22.37 -27.06
N GLY A 8 -41.44 21.39 -27.58
CA GLY A 8 -41.84 19.98 -27.59
C GLY A 8 -43.11 19.71 -28.42
N ALA A 9 -43.37 20.53 -29.43
CA ALA A 9 -44.56 20.45 -30.26
C ALA A 9 -44.34 19.50 -31.44
N VAL A 10 -45.16 18.44 -31.52
CA VAL A 10 -45.21 17.51 -32.66
C VAL A 10 -46.11 18.11 -33.74
N VAL A 11 -45.58 18.27 -34.96
CA VAL A 11 -46.32 18.90 -36.06
C VAL A 11 -46.76 17.84 -37.07
N TYR A 12 -48.06 17.78 -37.35
CA TYR A 12 -48.67 16.92 -38.38
C TYR A 12 -49.12 17.80 -39.56
N PRO A 13 -48.26 18.04 -40.56
CA PRO A 13 -48.61 18.85 -41.71
C PRO A 13 -49.58 18.10 -42.63
N ILE A 14 -50.69 18.76 -42.96
CA ILE A 14 -51.68 18.28 -43.93
C ILE A 14 -51.56 19.15 -45.18
N ALA A 15 -51.15 18.56 -46.29
CA ALA A 15 -51.10 19.25 -47.58
C ALA A 15 -52.43 19.08 -48.33
N PHE A 16 -53.00 20.18 -48.79
CA PHE A 16 -54.23 20.20 -49.59
C PHE A 16 -53.94 20.73 -51.00
N GLY A 17 -54.25 19.93 -52.02
CA GLY A 17 -54.05 20.29 -53.44
C GLY A 17 -52.64 20.01 -54.00
N SER A 18 -52.53 19.96 -55.33
CA SER A 18 -51.33 19.49 -56.07
C SER A 18 -50.16 20.47 -56.15
N LYS A 19 -50.25 21.65 -55.52
CA LYS A 19 -49.20 22.71 -55.54
C LYS A 19 -48.45 22.90 -54.22
N ALA A 20 -48.68 22.06 -53.21
CA ALA A 20 -47.99 22.15 -51.93
C ALA A 20 -46.58 21.52 -52.00
N ASP A 21 -45.57 22.21 -51.48
CA ASP A 21 -44.19 21.69 -51.38
C ASP A 21 -44.13 20.54 -50.35
N ALA A 22 -44.38 19.33 -50.84
CA ALA A 22 -44.42 18.11 -50.04
C ALA A 22 -43.05 17.77 -49.43
N SER A 23 -41.95 18.31 -49.97
CA SER A 23 -40.60 17.99 -49.52
C SER A 23 -40.23 18.74 -48.23
N GLY A 24 -40.54 20.04 -48.16
CA GLY A 24 -40.36 20.85 -46.95
C GLY A 24 -41.24 20.38 -45.79
N LEU A 25 -42.51 20.06 -46.07
CA LEU A 25 -43.46 19.59 -45.05
C LEU A 25 -43.10 18.20 -44.50
N LYS A 26 -42.60 17.28 -45.34
CA LYS A 26 -42.10 15.98 -44.87
C LYS A 26 -40.87 16.12 -43.97
N ARG A 27 -39.93 17.01 -44.30
CA ARG A 27 -38.77 17.28 -43.43
C ARG A 27 -39.21 17.83 -42.08
N LEU A 28 -40.15 18.77 -42.07
CA LEU A 28 -40.68 19.37 -40.84
C LEU A 28 -41.40 18.35 -39.94
N ALA A 29 -42.20 17.45 -40.53
CA ALA A 29 -42.83 16.34 -39.81
C ALA A 29 -41.79 15.40 -39.20
N SER A 30 -40.81 14.93 -39.99
CA SER A 30 -39.79 14.00 -39.52
C SER A 30 -38.90 14.55 -38.40
N GLN A 31 -38.60 15.85 -38.41
CA GLN A 31 -37.75 16.49 -37.40
C GLN A 31 -38.49 16.79 -36.09
N THR A 32 -39.82 16.89 -36.11
CA THR A 32 -40.65 17.08 -34.92
C THR A 32 -41.26 15.78 -34.39
N GLY A 33 -40.95 14.65 -35.04
CA GLY A 33 -41.47 13.33 -34.69
C GLY A 33 -42.92 13.08 -35.15
N GLY A 34 -43.47 13.91 -36.04
CA GLY A 34 -44.80 13.77 -36.63
C GLY A 34 -44.78 13.09 -38.00
N SER A 35 -45.97 12.88 -38.57
CA SER A 35 -46.17 12.25 -39.88
C SER A 35 -46.85 13.20 -40.87
N PHE A 36 -46.50 13.10 -42.16
CA PHE A 36 -47.06 13.92 -43.24
C PHE A 36 -48.27 13.23 -43.88
N HIS A 37 -49.37 13.95 -44.04
CA HIS A 37 -50.57 13.46 -44.71
C HIS A 37 -50.93 14.35 -45.91
N GLY A 38 -51.09 13.74 -47.10
CA GLY A 38 -51.56 14.43 -48.30
C GLY A 38 -53.05 14.16 -48.53
N ALA A 39 -53.85 15.20 -48.70
CA ALA A 39 -55.27 15.10 -49.03
C ALA A 39 -55.51 15.58 -50.48
N ALA A 40 -55.99 14.68 -51.35
CA ALA A 40 -56.28 14.98 -52.75
C ALA A 40 -57.70 15.58 -52.96
N ALA A 41 -58.64 15.36 -52.04
CA ALA A 41 -60.01 15.86 -52.10
C ALA A 41 -60.60 16.09 -50.70
N GLY A 42 -61.54 17.05 -50.57
CA GLY A 42 -62.14 17.49 -49.30
C GLY A 42 -62.77 16.38 -48.44
N GLY A 43 -63.26 15.29 -49.05
CA GLY A 43 -63.84 14.15 -48.34
C GLY A 43 -62.83 13.27 -47.56
N THR A 44 -61.52 13.42 -47.80
CA THR A 44 -60.47 12.61 -47.14
C THR A 44 -59.95 13.24 -45.84
N LEU A 45 -60.30 14.50 -45.56
CA LEU A 45 -59.82 15.22 -44.37
C LEU A 45 -60.29 14.55 -43.07
N THR A 46 -61.57 14.16 -43.00
CA THR A 46 -62.15 13.53 -41.81
C THR A 46 -61.45 12.22 -41.46
N ALA A 47 -61.08 11.44 -42.48
CA ALA A 47 -60.32 10.20 -42.31
C ALA A 47 -58.91 10.48 -41.75
N ILE A 48 -58.21 11.50 -42.27
CA ILE A 48 -56.88 11.90 -41.82
C ILE A 48 -56.90 12.41 -40.37
N TYR A 49 -57.88 13.26 -39.99
CA TYR A 49 -58.01 13.70 -38.61
C TYR A 49 -58.32 12.53 -37.66
N SER A 50 -59.13 11.55 -38.09
CA SER A 50 -59.43 10.36 -37.29
C SER A 50 -58.23 9.42 -37.11
N SER A 51 -57.30 9.36 -38.08
CA SER A 51 -56.05 8.59 -37.93
C SER A 51 -55.09 9.29 -36.99
N ILE A 52 -54.91 10.61 -37.13
CA ILE A 52 -54.06 11.40 -36.23
C ILE A 52 -54.58 11.33 -34.78
N ALA A 53 -55.89 11.42 -34.58
CA ALA A 53 -56.50 11.29 -33.25
C ALA A 53 -56.26 9.90 -32.61
N ARG A 54 -56.26 8.83 -33.40
CA ARG A 54 -55.96 7.47 -32.91
C ARG A 54 -54.47 7.29 -32.60
N GLU A 55 -53.60 7.89 -33.39
CA GLU A 55 -52.15 7.88 -33.16
C GLU A 55 -51.81 8.63 -31.88
N LEU A 56 -52.32 9.86 -31.71
CA LEU A 56 -52.12 10.66 -30.50
C LEU A 56 -52.66 9.99 -29.23
N ARG A 57 -53.79 9.29 -29.29
CA ARG A 57 -54.33 8.51 -28.16
C ARG A 57 -53.43 7.34 -27.74
N ARG A 58 -52.52 6.90 -28.60
CA ARG A 58 -51.60 5.77 -28.36
C ARG A 58 -50.16 6.22 -28.11
N THR A 59 -49.91 7.53 -28.07
CA THR A 59 -48.58 8.10 -27.82
C THR A 59 -48.41 8.46 -26.35
N TRP A 60 -47.36 7.93 -25.73
CA TRP A 60 -47.02 8.19 -24.33
C TRP A 60 -45.70 8.96 -24.26
N ARG A 61 -45.65 10.02 -23.45
CA ARG A 61 -44.42 10.78 -23.19
C ARG A 61 -43.87 10.46 -21.82
N VAL A 62 -42.71 9.81 -21.77
CA VAL A 62 -41.97 9.53 -20.54
C VAL A 62 -40.86 10.56 -20.38
N ARG A 63 -40.78 11.21 -19.21
CA ARG A 63 -39.67 12.09 -18.81
C ARG A 63 -38.96 11.45 -17.62
N TYR A 64 -37.65 11.30 -17.71
CA TYR A 64 -36.83 10.75 -16.63
C TYR A 64 -35.52 11.54 -16.54
N LEU A 65 -34.97 11.65 -15.32
CA LEU A 65 -33.66 12.24 -15.08
C LEU A 65 -32.59 11.15 -15.20
N THR A 66 -31.56 11.40 -16.01
CA THR A 66 -30.41 10.49 -16.16
C THR A 66 -29.13 11.15 -15.69
N THR A 67 -28.24 10.37 -15.10
CA THR A 67 -26.85 10.76 -14.78
C THR A 67 -25.87 10.39 -15.91
N ALA A 68 -26.37 9.84 -17.02
CA ALA A 68 -25.57 9.49 -18.18
C ALA A 68 -24.98 10.75 -18.83
N ARG A 69 -23.72 10.67 -19.26
CA ARG A 69 -22.98 11.81 -19.83
C ARG A 69 -23.35 11.99 -21.31
N PRO A 70 -23.17 13.20 -21.88
CA PRO A 70 -23.28 13.40 -23.33
C PRO A 70 -22.45 12.37 -24.10
N GLY A 71 -23.08 11.62 -25.01
CA GLY A 71 -22.44 10.52 -25.76
C GLY A 71 -22.58 9.10 -25.16
N ASP A 72 -23.04 8.96 -23.92
CA ASP A 72 -23.34 7.63 -23.36
C ASP A 72 -24.58 7.02 -24.07
N LYS A 73 -24.55 5.70 -24.29
CA LYS A 73 -25.68 4.96 -24.87
C LYS A 73 -26.66 4.55 -23.78
N LEU A 74 -27.92 4.93 -23.95
CA LEU A 74 -29.02 4.51 -23.10
C LEU A 74 -29.83 3.43 -23.82
N ASP A 75 -29.91 2.26 -23.21
CA ASP A 75 -30.76 1.18 -23.70
C ASP A 75 -32.17 1.34 -23.11
N LEU A 76 -33.10 1.81 -23.94
CA LEU A 76 -34.49 1.98 -23.59
C LEU A 76 -35.23 0.68 -23.89
N LYS A 77 -35.77 0.03 -22.86
CA LYS A 77 -36.64 -1.14 -23.01
C LYS A 77 -38.08 -0.74 -22.66
N ALA A 78 -38.96 -0.80 -23.65
CA ALA A 78 -40.39 -0.56 -23.45
C ALA A 78 -41.13 -1.90 -23.53
N SER A 79 -41.94 -2.21 -22.51
CA SER A 79 -42.75 -3.44 -22.48
C SER A 79 -44.20 -3.08 -22.23
N VAL A 80 -45.10 -3.51 -23.11
CA VAL A 80 -46.55 -3.26 -22.99
C VAL A 80 -47.25 -4.61 -22.87
N GLY A 81 -47.65 -4.98 -21.65
CA GLY A 81 -48.48 -6.16 -21.32
C GLY A 81 -48.54 -7.28 -22.38
N ARG A 82 -49.72 -7.46 -22.98
CA ARG A 82 -50.00 -8.50 -24.02
C ARG A 82 -49.38 -8.24 -25.41
N LEU A 83 -48.66 -7.13 -25.60
CA LEU A 83 -48.15 -6.65 -26.89
C LEU A 83 -46.63 -6.82 -27.07
N GLY A 84 -45.91 -7.33 -26.07
CA GLY A 84 -44.47 -7.63 -26.14
C GLY A 84 -43.56 -6.49 -25.64
N ALA A 85 -42.25 -6.70 -25.78
CA ALA A 85 -41.22 -5.75 -25.38
C ALA A 85 -40.29 -5.42 -26.55
N ASP A 86 -39.99 -4.14 -26.73
CA ASP A 86 -39.04 -3.63 -27.72
C ASP A 86 -37.89 -2.90 -27.03
N HIS A 87 -36.73 -2.89 -27.67
CA HIS A 87 -35.52 -2.26 -27.14
C HIS A 87 -34.87 -1.36 -28.18
N ARG A 88 -34.54 -0.13 -27.78
CA ARG A 88 -33.85 0.83 -28.63
C ARG A 88 -32.73 1.51 -27.86
N SER A 89 -31.52 1.43 -28.41
CA SER A 89 -30.37 2.16 -27.89
C SER A 89 -30.37 3.57 -28.47
N VAL A 90 -30.36 4.59 -27.61
CA VAL A 90 -30.30 6.00 -27.99
C VAL A 90 -29.12 6.66 -27.28
N ALA A 91 -28.29 7.39 -28.03
CA ALA A 91 -27.19 8.16 -27.44
C ALA A 91 -27.73 9.45 -26.79
N VAL A 92 -27.22 9.80 -25.62
CA VAL A 92 -27.55 11.07 -24.95
C VAL A 92 -27.07 12.23 -25.84
N PRO A 93 -27.98 13.11 -26.32
CA PRO A 93 -27.59 14.26 -27.12
C PRO A 93 -26.77 15.25 -26.29
N ASP A 94 -25.72 15.81 -26.88
CA ASP A 94 -25.01 16.95 -26.31
C ASP A 94 -25.93 18.19 -26.32
N PRO A 95 -26.06 18.95 -25.23
CA PRO A 95 -26.84 20.19 -25.21
C PRO A 95 -26.47 21.20 -26.32
N ASN A 96 -25.30 21.09 -26.94
CA ASN A 96 -24.84 21.99 -28.00
C ASN A 96 -24.90 21.40 -29.43
N GLY A 97 -25.43 20.19 -29.61
CA GLY A 97 -25.68 19.62 -30.94
C GLY A 97 -24.46 19.06 -31.68
N GLU A 98 -23.30 18.93 -31.04
CA GLU A 98 -22.14 18.25 -31.60
C GLU A 98 -22.10 16.79 -31.12
N ALA A 99 -21.96 15.85 -32.06
CA ALA A 99 -21.78 14.45 -31.74
C ALA A 99 -20.47 14.27 -30.96
N ALA A 100 -20.56 14.00 -29.66
CA ALA A 100 -19.42 13.77 -28.79
C ALA A 100 -18.57 12.61 -29.32
N ALA A 101 -17.47 12.95 -30.00
CA ALA A 101 -16.45 12.00 -30.40
C ALA A 101 -15.86 11.38 -29.13
N GLY A 102 -15.90 10.04 -29.05
CA GLY A 102 -15.35 9.28 -27.94
C GLY A 102 -13.94 9.74 -27.58
N SER A 103 -13.67 9.86 -26.28
CA SER A 103 -12.40 10.30 -25.73
C SER A 103 -11.22 9.52 -26.34
N LYS A 104 -10.28 10.23 -26.97
CA LYS A 104 -9.03 9.64 -27.47
C LYS A 104 -8.21 9.11 -26.27
N PRO A 105 -7.72 7.86 -26.30
CA PRO A 105 -6.86 7.33 -25.25
C PRO A 105 -5.52 8.08 -25.20
N SER A 106 -4.94 8.18 -24.00
CA SER A 106 -3.68 8.88 -23.75
C SER A 106 -2.51 8.23 -24.53
N PRO A 107 -1.57 9.03 -25.07
CA PRO A 107 -0.59 8.59 -26.08
C PRO A 107 0.57 7.74 -25.54
N ILE A 108 0.49 7.25 -24.30
CA ILE A 108 1.64 6.68 -23.59
C ILE A 108 1.76 5.16 -23.82
N LEU A 109 0.69 4.48 -24.28
CA LEU A 109 0.68 3.03 -24.48
C LEU A 109 0.04 2.64 -25.83
N PRO A 110 0.59 1.65 -26.54
CA PRO A 110 0.06 1.20 -27.83
C PRO A 110 -1.35 0.59 -27.66
N SER A 111 -2.25 0.92 -28.58
CA SER A 111 -3.68 0.57 -28.55
C SER A 111 -4.07 -0.91 -28.31
N PRO A 112 -3.30 -1.95 -28.70
CA PRO A 112 -3.69 -3.34 -28.39
C PRO A 112 -3.60 -3.70 -26.89
N LEU A 113 -2.91 -2.90 -26.08
CA LEU A 113 -2.77 -3.13 -24.62
C LEU A 113 -3.97 -2.69 -23.79
N TYR A 114 -4.94 -1.97 -24.37
CA TYR A 114 -6.15 -1.52 -23.67
C TYR A 114 -7.35 -2.50 -23.82
N GLY A 115 -7.17 -3.62 -24.52
CA GLY A 115 -8.19 -4.67 -24.68
C GLY A 115 -8.06 -5.83 -23.69
N LYS A 116 -8.98 -6.80 -23.76
CA LYS A 116 -8.96 -8.04 -22.93
C LYS A 116 -7.64 -8.82 -23.01
N LEU A 117 -6.91 -8.70 -24.12
CA LEU A 117 -5.57 -9.26 -24.32
C LEU A 117 -4.48 -8.57 -23.46
N GLY A 118 -4.58 -7.25 -23.28
CA GLY A 118 -3.69 -6.51 -22.39
C GLY A 118 -3.92 -6.89 -20.93
N ASP A 119 -5.18 -7.06 -20.54
CA ASP A 119 -5.56 -7.53 -19.19
C ASP A 119 -5.00 -8.93 -18.90
N LEU A 120 -5.08 -9.86 -19.87
CA LEU A 120 -4.46 -11.18 -19.80
C LEU A 120 -2.93 -11.11 -19.70
N PHE A 121 -2.28 -10.22 -20.44
CA PHE A 121 -0.83 -10.06 -20.39
C PHE A 121 -0.36 -9.51 -19.03
N PHE A 122 -1.03 -8.49 -18.49
CA PHE A 122 -0.71 -7.93 -17.19
C PHE A 122 -0.99 -8.90 -16.04
N THR A 123 -2.10 -9.66 -16.10
CA THR A 123 -2.40 -10.69 -15.10
C THR A 123 -1.42 -11.85 -15.14
N LEU A 124 -0.99 -12.29 -16.33
CA LEU A 124 0.00 -13.36 -16.48
C LEU A 124 1.40 -12.92 -16.04
N LEU A 125 1.80 -11.67 -16.36
CA LEU A 125 3.05 -11.08 -15.90
C LEU A 125 3.08 -10.94 -14.37
N ALA A 126 1.99 -10.47 -13.78
CA ALA A 126 1.85 -10.36 -12.33
C ALA A 126 1.82 -11.74 -11.67
N ALA A 127 1.14 -12.74 -12.25
CA ALA A 127 1.15 -14.12 -11.76
C ALA A 127 2.54 -14.75 -11.83
N MET A 128 3.31 -14.45 -12.89
CA MET A 128 4.71 -14.89 -13.02
C MET A 128 5.60 -14.24 -11.96
N LEU A 129 5.42 -12.94 -11.67
CA LEU A 129 6.13 -12.24 -10.60
C LEU A 129 5.78 -12.77 -9.20
N ILE A 130 4.53 -13.16 -8.97
CA ILE A 130 4.07 -13.78 -7.71
C ILE A 130 4.61 -15.18 -7.55
N LEU A 131 4.63 -15.97 -8.63
CA LEU A 131 5.19 -17.31 -8.61
C LEU A 131 6.70 -17.24 -8.38
N ALA A 132 7.40 -16.28 -8.98
CA ALA A 132 8.80 -16.01 -8.70
C ALA A 132 9.02 -15.58 -7.23
N ALA A 133 8.22 -14.65 -6.72
CA ALA A 133 8.28 -14.19 -5.33
C ALA A 133 7.94 -15.29 -4.30
N GLY A 134 6.95 -16.13 -4.60
CA GLY A 134 6.50 -17.24 -3.78
C GLY A 134 7.52 -18.38 -3.75
N ILE A 135 8.12 -18.71 -4.90
CA ILE A 135 9.26 -19.65 -4.97
C ILE A 135 10.44 -19.11 -4.18
N LEU A 136 10.72 -17.80 -4.26
CA LEU A 136 11.77 -17.15 -3.48
C LEU A 136 11.46 -17.20 -1.98
N PHE A 137 10.22 -16.90 -1.56
CA PHE A 137 9.78 -16.97 -0.17
C PHE A 137 9.85 -18.40 0.40
N ALA A 138 9.44 -19.40 -0.38
CA ALA A 138 9.59 -20.81 -0.01
C ALA A 138 11.07 -21.21 0.10
N SER A 139 11.92 -20.70 -0.79
CA SER A 139 13.36 -20.97 -0.76
C SER A 139 14.08 -20.28 0.42
N THR A 140 13.61 -19.11 0.88
CA THR A 140 14.20 -18.39 2.01
C THR A 140 13.78 -18.98 3.36
N LEU A 141 12.56 -19.51 3.47
CA LEU A 141 12.07 -20.24 4.65
C LEU A 141 12.76 -21.61 4.80
N GLN A 142 12.98 -22.34 3.71
CA GLN A 142 13.60 -23.67 3.75
C GLN A 142 15.15 -23.63 3.76
N GLY A 143 15.75 -22.52 3.29
CA GLY A 143 17.18 -22.45 3.00
C GLY A 143 18.12 -22.22 4.18
N SER A 144 17.67 -21.60 5.28
CA SER A 144 18.57 -21.15 6.37
C SER A 144 18.32 -21.80 7.73
N TRP A 145 17.05 -22.05 8.09
CA TRP A 145 16.68 -22.65 9.37
C TRP A 145 16.84 -24.18 9.38
N LEU A 146 16.43 -24.84 8.30
CA LEU A 146 16.52 -26.30 8.14
C LEU A 146 17.98 -26.76 7.91
N LYS A 147 18.77 -25.97 7.19
CA LYS A 147 20.21 -26.27 6.94
C LYS A 147 21.08 -26.17 8.19
N ARG A 148 20.74 -25.31 9.17
CA ARG A 148 21.53 -25.19 10.41
C ARG A 148 21.21 -26.26 11.46
N ARG A 149 20.06 -26.94 11.37
CA ARG A 149 19.68 -27.99 12.34
C ARG A 149 19.82 -29.41 11.81
N LEU A 150 19.83 -29.63 10.50
CA LEU A 150 19.98 -30.98 9.91
C LEU A 150 21.39 -31.28 9.38
N ALA A 151 22.30 -30.29 9.35
CA ALA A 151 23.68 -30.49 8.88
C ALA A 151 24.50 -31.50 9.71
N PRO A 152 24.27 -31.73 11.02
CA PRO A 152 25.08 -32.70 11.75
C PRO A 152 24.65 -34.17 11.63
N HIS A 153 23.50 -34.52 11.04
CA HIS A 153 22.92 -35.88 11.21
C HIS A 153 22.30 -36.56 9.98
N ILE A 154 22.49 -36.10 8.74
CA ILE A 154 21.92 -36.81 7.58
C ILE A 154 22.99 -37.25 6.60
N ASP A 155 23.19 -38.56 6.66
CA ASP A 155 24.06 -39.38 5.86
C ASP A 155 23.73 -39.31 4.35
N SER A 156 24.77 -39.49 3.53
CA SER A 156 24.92 -38.82 2.24
C SER A 156 24.55 -39.67 1.01
N THR A 157 23.49 -40.49 1.04
CA THR A 157 23.33 -41.51 -0.02
C THR A 157 21.92 -41.71 -0.57
N ARG A 158 21.17 -40.65 -0.95
CA ARG A 158 20.07 -40.76 -1.95
C ARG A 158 19.44 -39.43 -2.39
N ARG A 159 20.13 -38.56 -3.16
CA ARG A 159 19.43 -37.49 -3.93
C ARG A 159 20.25 -36.79 -5.01
N LYS A 160 20.89 -37.53 -5.92
CA LYS A 160 21.58 -36.92 -7.08
C LYS A 160 20.66 -36.58 -8.28
N SER A 161 19.44 -37.10 -8.39
CA SER A 161 18.59 -36.87 -9.59
C SER A 161 17.69 -35.61 -9.52
N LYS A 162 17.11 -35.25 -8.37
CA LYS A 162 16.28 -34.02 -8.24
C LYS A 162 17.07 -32.71 -8.03
N ARG A 163 18.41 -32.76 -8.03
CA ARG A 163 19.29 -31.65 -7.60
C ARG A 163 19.90 -30.84 -8.77
N ARG A 164 19.74 -31.28 -10.02
CA ARG A 164 20.27 -30.58 -11.22
C ARG A 164 19.35 -29.43 -11.69
N VAL A 165 18.05 -29.66 -11.83
CA VAL A 165 17.09 -28.64 -12.34
C VAL A 165 16.94 -27.43 -11.41
N GLY A 166 17.13 -27.60 -10.10
CA GLY A 166 17.10 -26.48 -9.14
C GLY A 166 18.37 -25.63 -9.14
N ARG A 167 19.53 -26.19 -9.51
CA ARG A 167 20.82 -25.48 -9.52
C ARG A 167 20.92 -24.50 -10.68
N GLU A 168 20.49 -24.89 -11.87
CA GLU A 168 20.51 -24.01 -13.06
C GLU A 168 19.62 -22.77 -12.88
N ARG A 169 18.41 -22.93 -12.30
CA ARG A 169 17.53 -21.79 -12.00
C ARG A 169 18.12 -20.87 -10.92
N LEU A 170 18.76 -21.45 -9.89
CA LEU A 170 19.45 -20.68 -8.85
C LEU A 170 20.67 -19.93 -9.39
N GLU A 171 21.37 -20.46 -10.40
CA GLU A 171 22.53 -19.81 -11.03
C GLU A 171 22.13 -18.60 -11.88
N VAL A 172 21.05 -18.68 -12.66
CA VAL A 172 20.50 -17.53 -13.41
C VAL A 172 19.98 -16.45 -12.45
N LEU A 173 19.28 -16.83 -11.38
CA LEU A 173 18.84 -15.93 -10.32
C LEU A 173 20.02 -15.28 -9.60
N ASN A 174 21.06 -16.04 -9.25
CA ASN A 174 22.27 -15.51 -8.63
C ASN A 174 23.05 -14.57 -9.57
N GLY A 175 23.02 -14.81 -10.88
CA GLY A 175 23.59 -13.92 -11.90
C GLY A 175 22.85 -12.58 -11.97
N LEU A 176 21.51 -12.61 -12.01
CA LEU A 176 20.67 -11.42 -11.94
C LEU A 176 20.87 -10.66 -10.63
N PHE A 177 20.98 -11.37 -9.50
CA PHE A 177 21.22 -10.77 -8.19
C PHE A 177 22.54 -10.02 -8.10
N ARG A 178 23.64 -10.60 -8.61
CA ARG A 178 24.95 -9.95 -8.66
C ARG A 178 24.96 -8.73 -9.59
N ALA A 179 24.29 -8.81 -10.73
CA ALA A 179 24.16 -7.69 -11.65
C ALA A 179 23.43 -6.51 -11.00
N THR A 180 22.31 -6.76 -10.31
CA THR A 180 21.58 -5.71 -9.59
C THR A 180 22.37 -5.11 -8.42
N GLU A 181 23.16 -5.91 -7.71
CA GLU A 181 23.98 -5.44 -6.58
C GLU A 181 25.06 -4.46 -7.04
N ASN A 182 25.70 -4.73 -8.19
CA ASN A 182 26.73 -3.85 -8.76
C ASN A 182 26.16 -2.52 -9.30
N THR A 183 24.92 -2.50 -9.79
CA THR A 183 24.30 -1.25 -10.31
C THR A 183 23.69 -0.38 -9.21
N PHE A 184 23.11 -0.98 -8.17
CA PHE A 184 22.37 -0.25 -7.13
C PHE A 184 23.12 -0.05 -5.81
N GLY A 185 24.30 -0.69 -5.65
CA GLY A 185 25.09 -0.64 -4.42
C GLY A 185 25.54 0.77 -3.99
N HIS A 186 25.65 1.71 -4.92
CA HIS A 186 26.09 3.08 -4.63
C HIS A 186 25.00 3.98 -4.05
N ARG A 187 23.72 3.57 -4.08
CA ARG A 187 22.62 4.43 -3.59
C ARG A 187 22.52 4.43 -2.06
N PRO A 188 22.22 5.59 -1.44
CA PRO A 188 22.11 5.71 0.02
C PRO A 188 20.99 4.83 0.60
N GLN A 189 19.95 4.57 -0.18
CA GLN A 189 18.82 3.69 0.17
C GLN A 189 19.28 2.24 0.36
N TRP A 190 20.22 1.77 -0.47
CA TRP A 190 20.75 0.41 -0.42
C TRP A 190 21.59 0.19 0.84
N ARG A 191 22.46 1.15 1.15
CA ARG A 191 23.26 1.16 2.40
C ARG A 191 22.37 1.18 3.64
N ASN A 192 21.32 2.01 3.65
CA ASN A 192 20.39 2.06 4.78
C ASN A 192 19.66 0.73 4.98
N LEU A 193 19.30 0.05 3.89
CA LEU A 193 18.64 -1.25 3.94
C LEU A 193 19.58 -2.36 4.40
N GLN A 194 20.84 -2.34 3.94
CA GLN A 194 21.91 -3.20 4.45
C GLN A 194 22.09 -3.02 5.96
N LEU A 195 22.20 -1.78 6.43
CA LEU A 195 22.33 -1.47 7.86
C LEU A 195 21.11 -1.93 8.64
N LEU A 196 19.90 -1.76 8.11
CA LEU A 196 18.66 -2.20 8.75
C LEU A 196 18.61 -3.74 8.89
N LEU A 197 18.99 -4.47 7.84
CA LEU A 197 19.08 -5.94 7.87
C LEU A 197 20.16 -6.45 8.83
N GLN A 198 21.33 -5.81 8.84
CA GLN A 198 22.40 -6.11 9.79
C GLN A 198 21.97 -5.83 11.24
N ARG A 199 21.24 -4.74 11.49
CA ARG A 199 20.64 -4.44 12.81
C ARG A 199 19.64 -5.49 13.24
N ALA A 200 18.82 -5.97 12.31
CA ALA A 200 17.84 -7.01 12.55
C ALA A 200 18.45 -8.42 12.70
N ASP A 201 19.76 -8.58 12.43
CA ASP A 201 20.49 -9.86 12.48
C ASP A 201 19.85 -10.95 11.60
N LEU A 202 19.27 -10.53 10.47
CA LEU A 202 18.69 -11.45 9.51
C LEU A 202 19.77 -11.94 8.56
N PRO A 203 19.86 -13.25 8.29
CA PRO A 203 20.83 -13.83 7.35
C PRO A 203 20.46 -13.58 5.87
N LEU A 204 19.66 -12.55 5.59
CA LEU A 204 19.14 -12.23 4.27
C LEU A 204 20.07 -11.24 3.58
N ARG A 205 20.34 -11.48 2.30
CA ARG A 205 21.02 -10.48 1.45
C ARG A 205 20.05 -9.34 1.16
N THR A 206 20.59 -8.14 0.97
CA THR A 206 19.79 -6.95 0.61
C THR A 206 18.99 -7.19 -0.66
N VAL A 207 19.60 -7.87 -1.64
CA VAL A 207 18.94 -8.25 -2.89
C VAL A 207 17.74 -9.17 -2.64
N GLU A 208 17.90 -10.21 -1.82
CA GLU A 208 16.82 -11.15 -1.48
C GLU A 208 15.65 -10.43 -0.81
N PHE A 209 15.96 -9.49 0.08
CA PHE A 209 14.95 -8.69 0.76
C PHE A 209 14.23 -7.73 -0.20
N THR A 210 14.94 -7.08 -1.13
CA THR A 210 14.29 -6.20 -2.13
C THR A 210 13.35 -6.97 -3.06
N TRP A 211 13.73 -8.17 -3.49
CA TRP A 211 12.86 -9.02 -4.30
C TRP A 211 11.65 -9.54 -3.52
N LEU A 212 11.83 -9.85 -2.22
CA LEU A 212 10.71 -10.19 -1.34
C LEU A 212 9.74 -9.02 -1.22
N LEU A 213 10.25 -7.80 -1.09
CA LEU A 213 9.43 -6.59 -0.96
C LEU A 213 8.61 -6.33 -2.23
N ILE A 214 9.26 -6.36 -3.39
CA ILE A 214 8.61 -6.24 -4.71
C ILE A 214 7.57 -7.34 -4.87
N GLY A 215 7.94 -8.59 -4.53
CA GLY A 215 7.06 -9.74 -4.60
C GLY A 215 5.79 -9.61 -3.76
N CYS A 216 5.92 -9.15 -2.51
CA CYS A 216 4.76 -8.90 -1.64
C CYS A 216 3.88 -7.75 -2.15
N SER A 217 4.47 -6.66 -2.65
CA SER A 217 3.72 -5.55 -3.24
C SER A 217 2.89 -5.99 -4.45
N PHE A 218 3.54 -6.64 -5.42
CA PHE A 218 2.88 -7.12 -6.64
C PHE A 218 1.88 -8.25 -6.34
N GLY A 219 2.18 -9.10 -5.35
CA GLY A 219 1.27 -10.16 -4.92
C GLY A 219 -0.03 -9.66 -4.34
N LEU A 220 0.03 -8.71 -3.41
CA LEU A 220 -1.19 -8.09 -2.87
C LEU A 220 -1.97 -7.34 -3.94
N ALA A 221 -1.28 -6.61 -4.83
CA ALA A 221 -1.90 -5.83 -5.90
C ALA A 221 -2.63 -6.72 -6.92
N LEU A 222 -2.05 -7.88 -7.29
CA LEU A 222 -2.72 -8.78 -8.21
C LEU A 222 -3.92 -9.46 -7.56
N LEU A 223 -3.81 -9.88 -6.30
CA LEU A 223 -4.93 -10.49 -5.59
C LEU A 223 -6.13 -9.54 -5.50
N THR A 224 -5.88 -8.24 -5.33
CA THR A 224 -6.95 -7.24 -5.28
C THR A 224 -7.49 -6.89 -6.66
N ALA A 225 -6.66 -6.95 -7.71
CA ALA A 225 -7.09 -6.84 -9.10
C ALA A 225 -8.00 -8.02 -9.51
N LEU A 226 -7.59 -9.26 -9.18
CA LEU A 226 -8.37 -10.48 -9.40
C LEU A 226 -9.71 -10.46 -8.66
N ALA A 227 -9.77 -9.78 -7.50
CA ALA A 227 -11.00 -9.59 -6.75
C ALA A 227 -11.94 -8.51 -7.35
N GLY A 228 -11.60 -7.92 -8.50
CA GLY A 228 -12.44 -6.95 -9.21
C GLY A 228 -12.64 -5.62 -8.46
N ARG A 229 -11.73 -5.27 -7.55
CA ARG A 229 -11.81 -4.03 -6.77
C ARG A 229 -11.38 -2.81 -7.60
N SER A 230 -11.77 -1.62 -7.15
CA SER A 230 -11.42 -0.37 -7.83
C SER A 230 -9.90 -0.19 -7.98
N SER A 231 -9.47 0.53 -9.02
CA SER A 231 -8.05 0.82 -9.28
C SER A 231 -7.33 1.47 -8.09
N LEU A 232 -8.06 2.24 -7.29
CA LEU A 232 -7.56 2.88 -6.07
C LEU A 232 -7.26 1.85 -4.95
N ALA A 233 -8.07 0.80 -4.84
CA ALA A 233 -7.82 -0.30 -3.89
C ALA A 233 -6.59 -1.13 -4.28
N ILE A 234 -6.32 -1.30 -5.58
CA ILE A 234 -5.13 -1.99 -6.09
C ILE A 234 -3.87 -1.21 -5.71
N LEU A 235 -3.85 0.11 -5.94
CA LEU A 235 -2.73 0.97 -5.57
C LEU A 235 -2.48 0.97 -4.05
N ALA A 236 -3.55 1.04 -3.25
CA ALA A 236 -3.45 0.97 -1.80
C ALA A 236 -2.81 -0.36 -1.34
N MET A 237 -3.23 -1.48 -1.92
CA MET A 237 -2.73 -2.80 -1.53
C MET A 237 -1.30 -3.07 -2.02
N PHE A 238 -0.91 -2.48 -3.15
CA PHE A 238 0.49 -2.45 -3.58
C PHE A 238 1.40 -1.77 -2.55
N LEU A 239 0.99 -0.59 -2.05
CA LEU A 239 1.73 0.15 -1.02
C LEU A 239 1.79 -0.62 0.30
N VAL A 240 0.68 -1.24 0.71
CA VAL A 240 0.62 -2.06 1.93
C VAL A 240 1.52 -3.28 1.81
N GLY A 241 1.49 -3.99 0.67
CA GLY A 241 2.26 -5.21 0.44
C GLY A 241 3.77 -5.00 0.58
N GLY A 242 4.31 -3.86 0.15
CA GLY A 242 5.72 -3.52 0.32
C GLY A 242 6.06 -2.98 1.72
N SER A 243 5.10 -2.31 2.36
CA SER A 243 5.31 -1.67 3.67
C SER A 243 5.39 -2.70 4.81
N VAL A 244 4.59 -3.76 4.76
CA VAL A 244 4.54 -4.80 5.82
C VAL A 244 5.91 -5.45 6.07
N PRO A 245 6.61 -6.05 5.09
CA PRO A 245 7.91 -6.67 5.33
C PRO A 245 8.95 -5.67 5.83
N TYR A 246 8.94 -4.43 5.30
CA TYR A 246 9.81 -3.36 5.78
C TYR A 246 9.57 -3.05 7.27
N LEU A 247 8.32 -2.91 7.68
CA LEU A 247 7.93 -2.64 9.06
C LEU A 247 8.33 -3.77 10.01
N VAL A 248 8.19 -5.03 9.58
CA VAL A 248 8.60 -6.20 10.39
C VAL A 248 10.11 -6.19 10.65
N VAL A 249 10.93 -5.97 9.62
CA VAL A 249 12.40 -5.92 9.79
C VAL A 249 12.79 -4.72 10.63
N TRP A 250 12.19 -3.55 10.39
CA TRP A 250 12.43 -2.35 11.20
C TRP A 250 12.09 -2.58 12.69
N PHE A 251 10.98 -3.25 12.97
CA PHE A 251 10.59 -3.60 14.33
C PHE A 251 11.58 -4.57 14.99
N LYS A 252 12.04 -5.60 14.26
CA LYS A 252 13.09 -6.52 14.74
C LYS A 252 14.41 -5.80 15.03
N ALA A 253 14.88 -4.96 14.12
CA ALA A 253 16.08 -4.14 14.32
C ALA A 253 15.95 -3.26 15.56
N LYS A 254 14.81 -2.58 15.71
CA LYS A 254 14.54 -1.71 16.86
C LYS A 254 14.46 -2.49 18.18
N ARG A 255 13.87 -3.68 18.17
CA ARG A 255 13.79 -4.56 19.35
C ARG A 255 15.18 -5.03 19.77
N ARG A 256 16.03 -5.44 18.83
CA ARG A 256 17.40 -5.86 19.10
C ARG A 256 18.28 -4.73 19.62
N MET A 257 18.19 -3.55 19.00
CA MET A 257 18.87 -2.34 19.49
C MET A 257 18.45 -1.98 20.92
N ARG A 258 17.15 -2.06 21.24
CA ARG A 258 16.65 -1.82 22.60
C ARG A 258 17.18 -2.85 23.60
N ALA A 259 17.20 -4.14 23.23
CA ALA A 259 17.75 -5.18 24.09
C ALA A 259 19.24 -4.94 24.40
N PHE A 260 20.02 -4.49 23.41
CA PHE A 260 21.41 -4.08 23.64
C PHE A 260 21.52 -2.87 24.59
N GLU A 261 20.71 -1.83 24.38
CA GLU A 261 20.67 -0.63 25.24
C GLU A 261 20.25 -0.95 26.68
N ASP A 262 19.34 -1.91 26.86
CA ASP A 262 18.90 -2.37 28.17
C ASP A 262 20.02 -3.13 28.90
N GLN A 263 20.84 -3.89 28.17
CA GLN A 263 22.02 -4.61 28.71
C GLN A 263 23.21 -3.68 29.00
N LEU A 264 23.31 -2.53 28.32
CA LEU A 264 24.49 -1.66 28.34
C LEU A 264 25.00 -1.32 29.75
N PRO A 265 24.19 -0.90 30.74
CA PRO A 265 24.67 -0.60 32.09
C PRO A 265 25.42 -1.78 32.72
N ASP A 266 24.86 -2.98 32.63
CA ASP A 266 25.44 -4.18 33.23
C ASP A 266 26.76 -4.56 32.54
N LEU A 267 26.87 -4.36 31.23
CA LEU A 267 28.13 -4.53 30.50
C LEU A 267 29.19 -3.56 31.04
N LEU A 268 28.84 -2.27 31.22
CA LEU A 268 29.78 -1.26 31.71
C LEU A 268 30.23 -1.54 33.15
N ILE A 269 29.34 -2.01 34.02
CA ILE A 269 29.68 -2.43 35.40
C ILE A 269 30.68 -3.60 35.38
N THR A 270 30.41 -4.61 34.54
CA THR A 270 31.29 -5.77 34.41
C THR A 270 32.66 -5.38 33.87
N MET A 271 32.70 -4.46 32.89
CA MET A 271 33.94 -3.87 32.37
C MET A 271 34.71 -3.10 33.45
N ALA A 272 34.01 -2.27 34.24
CA ALA A 272 34.61 -1.51 35.33
C ALA A 272 35.21 -2.43 36.40
N ALA A 273 34.48 -3.48 36.79
CA ALA A 273 34.93 -4.46 37.76
C ALA A 273 36.18 -5.23 37.28
N SER A 274 36.20 -5.66 36.02
CA SER A 274 37.35 -6.35 35.43
C SER A 274 38.59 -5.44 35.39
N LEU A 275 38.43 -4.17 35.00
CA LEU A 275 39.53 -3.19 34.99
C LEU A 275 40.03 -2.86 36.40
N LYS A 276 39.15 -2.75 37.39
CA LYS A 276 39.54 -2.57 38.82
C LYS A 276 40.32 -3.76 39.36
N ALA A 277 40.01 -4.96 38.89
CA ALA A 277 40.75 -6.18 39.22
C ALA A 277 42.13 -6.26 38.52
N GLY A 278 42.50 -5.25 37.73
CA GLY A 278 43.79 -5.17 37.03
C GLY A 278 43.83 -5.90 35.69
N HIS A 279 42.69 -6.42 35.21
CA HIS A 279 42.62 -7.01 33.88
C HIS A 279 42.78 -5.95 32.79
N SER A 280 43.32 -6.37 31.64
CA SER A 280 43.36 -5.52 30.45
C SER A 280 41.96 -5.26 29.91
N PHE A 281 41.77 -4.14 29.18
CA PHE A 281 40.50 -3.81 28.53
C PHE A 281 39.99 -4.94 27.61
N LYS A 282 40.89 -5.62 26.89
CA LYS A 282 40.55 -6.78 26.05
C LYS A 282 40.02 -7.96 26.87
N GLN A 283 40.60 -8.23 28.04
CA GLN A 283 40.12 -9.26 28.96
C GLN A 283 38.77 -8.90 29.57
N GLY A 284 38.53 -7.63 29.88
CA GLY A 284 37.20 -7.18 30.31
C GLY A 284 36.13 -7.45 29.25
N ILE A 285 36.41 -7.15 27.97
CA ILE A 285 35.48 -7.47 26.88
C ILE A 285 35.25 -8.99 26.81
N GLN A 286 36.30 -9.79 27.01
CA GLN A 286 36.19 -11.26 27.05
C GLN A 286 35.26 -11.73 28.16
N SER A 287 35.39 -11.22 29.40
CA SER A 287 34.48 -11.54 30.50
C SER A 287 33.02 -11.26 30.14
N VAL A 288 32.76 -10.11 29.52
CA VAL A 288 31.41 -9.75 29.06
C VAL A 288 30.90 -10.67 27.95
N VAL A 289 31.77 -11.20 27.09
CA VAL A 289 31.39 -12.15 26.04
C VAL A 289 31.06 -13.54 26.60
N ASP A 290 31.73 -13.93 27.67
CA ASP A 290 31.59 -15.26 28.28
C ASP A 290 30.38 -15.33 29.21
N GLU A 291 30.10 -14.25 29.97
CA GLU A 291 28.99 -14.18 30.92
C GLU A 291 27.74 -13.47 30.36
N GLY A 292 27.90 -12.73 29.27
CA GLY A 292 26.85 -11.88 28.72
C GLY A 292 25.77 -12.61 27.92
N GLN A 293 24.63 -11.94 27.77
CA GLN A 293 23.51 -12.43 26.97
C GLN A 293 23.52 -11.84 25.55
N GLU A 294 22.83 -12.50 24.61
CA GLU A 294 22.56 -11.92 23.30
C GLU A 294 21.58 -10.73 23.43
N PRO A 295 21.73 -9.64 22.66
CA PRO A 295 22.66 -9.47 21.54
C PRO A 295 24.08 -8.99 21.91
N ALA A 296 24.33 -8.48 23.12
CA ALA A 296 25.61 -7.85 23.47
C ALA A 296 26.82 -8.78 23.35
N ALA A 297 26.73 -10.00 23.89
CA ALA A 297 27.83 -10.97 23.84
C ALA A 297 28.24 -11.31 22.39
N LYS A 298 27.26 -11.47 21.49
CA LYS A 298 27.51 -11.73 20.06
C LYS A 298 28.25 -10.59 19.37
N GLU A 299 27.89 -9.35 19.70
CA GLU A 299 28.47 -8.16 19.09
C GLU A 299 29.90 -7.93 19.59
N LEU A 300 30.15 -8.08 20.89
CA LEU A 300 31.48 -7.96 21.48
C LEU A 300 32.40 -9.14 21.11
N ARG A 301 31.86 -10.35 20.91
CA ARG A 301 32.63 -11.48 20.36
C ARG A 301 33.18 -11.16 18.98
N ARG A 302 32.38 -10.48 18.16
CA ARG A 302 32.84 -10.03 16.84
C ARG A 302 33.94 -8.99 16.97
N VAL A 303 33.86 -8.06 17.93
CA VAL A 303 34.95 -7.12 18.21
C VAL A 303 36.25 -7.85 18.54
N LEU A 304 36.21 -8.84 19.43
CA LEU A 304 37.39 -9.64 19.78
C LEU A 304 37.95 -10.41 18.57
N THR A 305 37.07 -10.94 17.71
CA THR A 305 37.47 -11.62 16.48
C THR A 305 38.12 -10.66 15.49
N ASP A 306 37.52 -9.49 15.25
CA ASP A 306 38.08 -8.45 14.38
C ASP A 306 39.47 -8.01 14.88
N THR A 307 39.63 -7.84 16.20
CA THR A 307 40.93 -7.49 16.79
C THR A 307 41.96 -8.62 16.69
N GLN A 308 41.56 -9.89 16.81
CA GLN A 308 42.46 -11.04 16.57
C GLN A 308 42.93 -11.11 15.11
N LEU A 309 42.13 -10.61 14.18
CA LEU A 309 42.47 -10.49 12.75
C LEU A 309 43.30 -9.24 12.42
N GLY A 310 43.77 -8.50 13.43
CA GLY A 310 44.65 -7.34 13.27
C GLY A 310 43.93 -6.00 13.11
N ARG A 311 42.60 -5.95 13.21
CA ARG A 311 41.86 -4.67 13.19
C ARG A 311 42.05 -3.92 14.52
N PRO A 312 42.30 -2.60 14.51
CA PRO A 312 42.35 -1.81 15.75
C PRO A 312 41.06 -1.96 16.57
N MET A 313 41.21 -2.11 17.89
CA MET A 313 40.08 -2.32 18.81
C MET A 313 39.07 -1.17 18.74
N GLU A 314 39.58 0.06 18.61
CA GLU A 314 38.80 1.29 18.52
C GLU A 314 37.89 1.28 17.28
N GLU A 315 38.43 0.86 16.13
CA GLU A 315 37.68 0.74 14.88
C GLU A 315 36.65 -0.40 14.94
N ALA A 316 36.99 -1.54 15.55
CA ALA A 316 36.09 -2.67 15.70
C ALA A 316 34.89 -2.32 16.60
N LEU A 317 35.14 -1.59 17.70
CA LEU A 317 34.10 -1.06 18.58
C LEU A 317 33.23 -0.02 17.87
N GLN A 318 33.84 0.94 17.16
CA GLN A 318 33.10 1.96 16.41
C GLN A 318 32.20 1.35 15.34
N ALA A 319 32.71 0.39 14.57
CA ALA A 319 31.92 -0.34 13.58
C ALA A 319 30.75 -1.11 14.21
N THR A 320 30.93 -1.60 15.45
CA THR A 320 29.87 -2.24 16.20
C THR A 320 28.79 -1.23 16.65
N ALA A 321 29.18 -0.03 17.08
CA ALA A 321 28.23 1.03 17.42
C ALA A 321 27.38 1.46 16.22
N GLU A 322 27.99 1.65 15.05
CA GLU A 322 27.28 2.00 13.81
C GLU A 322 26.32 0.89 13.37
N ARG A 323 26.79 -0.36 13.47
CA ARG A 323 26.03 -1.56 13.12
C ARG A 323 24.84 -1.76 14.02
N ILE A 324 24.96 -1.62 15.34
CA ILE A 324 23.82 -1.72 16.27
C ILE A 324 22.90 -0.49 16.15
N GLY A 325 23.49 0.68 15.87
CA GLY A 325 22.78 1.96 15.84
C GLY A 325 22.51 2.53 17.24
N SER A 326 23.23 2.09 18.27
CA SER A 326 23.11 2.60 19.64
C SER A 326 23.91 3.90 19.79
N LYS A 327 23.20 4.98 20.13
CA LYS A 327 23.85 6.28 20.39
C LYS A 327 24.61 6.27 21.72
N ASN A 328 24.08 5.59 22.74
CA ASN A 328 24.73 5.52 24.05
C ASN A 328 26.04 4.72 23.96
N PHE A 329 26.06 3.62 23.21
CA PHE A 329 27.28 2.84 23.01
C PHE A 329 28.32 3.59 22.18
N SER A 330 27.90 4.31 21.14
CA SER A 330 28.81 5.20 20.40
C SER A 330 29.44 6.27 21.31
N PHE A 331 28.65 6.86 22.22
CA PHE A 331 29.15 7.81 23.20
C PHE A 331 30.17 7.18 24.16
N VAL A 332 29.89 5.98 24.67
CA VAL A 332 30.83 5.21 25.50
C VAL A 332 32.16 5.00 24.78
N ILE A 333 32.13 4.56 23.51
CA ILE A 333 33.34 4.28 22.73
C ILE A 333 34.16 5.56 22.52
N THR A 334 33.50 6.66 22.17
CA THR A 334 34.18 7.97 22.04
C THR A 334 34.84 8.37 23.36
N ALA A 335 34.14 8.21 24.48
CA ALA A 335 34.67 8.53 25.80
C ALA A 335 35.88 7.64 26.16
N VAL A 336 35.81 6.33 25.88
CA VAL A 336 36.92 5.39 26.07
C VAL A 336 38.14 5.77 25.23
N ASN A 337 37.95 6.16 23.97
CA ASN A 337 39.03 6.58 23.08
C ASN A 337 39.73 7.83 23.61
N ILE A 338 38.96 8.83 24.06
CA ILE A 338 39.51 10.05 24.69
C ILE A 338 40.27 9.70 25.97
N GLN A 339 39.67 8.90 26.85
CA GLN A 339 40.27 8.54 28.14
C GLN A 339 41.58 7.78 27.97
N ARG A 340 41.70 6.93 26.95
CA ARG A 340 42.95 6.22 26.62
C ARG A 340 44.03 7.12 26.07
N GLN A 341 43.68 8.16 25.32
CA GLN A 341 44.64 9.14 24.82
C GLN A 341 45.17 10.04 25.94
N VAL A 342 44.32 10.42 26.89
CA VAL A 342 44.67 11.29 28.03
C VAL A 342 45.28 10.50 29.20
N GLY A 343 45.15 9.16 29.21
CA GLY A 343 45.75 8.30 30.23
C GLY A 343 44.95 8.21 31.54
N GLY A 344 43.65 8.50 31.51
CA GLY A 344 42.81 8.47 32.71
C GLY A 344 42.26 7.09 33.08
N SER A 345 41.60 6.98 34.23
CA SER A 345 40.99 5.72 34.68
C SER A 345 39.79 5.34 33.82
N LEU A 346 39.92 4.27 33.04
CA LEU A 346 38.80 3.68 32.30
C LEU A 346 37.74 3.08 33.23
N ALA A 347 38.16 2.49 34.35
CA ALA A 347 37.23 1.90 35.31
C ALA A 347 36.28 2.96 35.88
N GLY A 348 36.81 4.12 36.28
CA GLY A 348 35.99 5.23 36.77
C GLY A 348 35.05 5.81 35.71
N LEU A 349 35.50 5.86 34.44
CA LEU A 349 34.63 6.24 33.32
C LEU A 349 33.46 5.26 33.17
N PHE A 350 33.74 3.95 33.19
CA PHE A 350 32.71 2.93 33.04
C PHE A 350 31.69 2.96 34.18
N ASP A 351 32.11 3.13 35.44
CA ASP A 351 31.19 3.31 36.57
C ASP A 351 30.28 4.53 36.37
N MET A 352 30.87 5.69 36.08
CA MET A 352 30.12 6.94 35.90
C MET A 352 29.08 6.82 34.78
N VAL A 353 29.46 6.23 33.64
CA VAL A 353 28.53 6.05 32.52
C VAL A 353 27.49 4.97 32.84
N ALA A 354 27.86 3.90 33.54
CA ALA A 354 26.91 2.87 33.97
C ALA A 354 25.81 3.47 34.87
N ASP A 355 26.21 4.23 35.90
CA ASP A 355 25.29 4.89 36.83
C ASP A 355 24.38 5.87 36.08
N THR A 356 24.97 6.72 35.23
CA THR A 356 24.20 7.70 34.43
C THR A 356 23.18 7.02 33.51
N VAL A 357 23.57 5.93 32.82
CA VAL A 357 22.64 5.22 31.93
C VAL A 357 21.56 4.49 32.76
N ARG A 358 21.93 3.89 33.89
CA ARG A 358 21.01 3.20 34.80
C ARG A 358 19.97 4.17 35.36
N ASP A 359 20.38 5.33 35.83
CA ASP A 359 19.48 6.38 36.34
C ASP A 359 18.53 6.86 35.26
N ARG A 360 19.05 7.12 34.05
CA ARG A 360 18.22 7.51 32.91
C ARG A 360 17.21 6.44 32.53
N GLN A 361 17.59 5.16 32.57
CA GLN A 361 16.65 4.05 32.31
C GLN A 361 15.59 3.95 33.41
N GLN A 362 15.96 4.08 34.69
CA GLN A 362 15.02 4.07 35.81
C GLN A 362 14.04 5.23 35.71
N PHE A 363 14.52 6.43 35.41
CA PHE A 363 13.70 7.61 35.19
C PHE A 363 12.74 7.41 34.01
N ALA A 364 13.22 6.87 32.89
CA ALA A 364 12.37 6.55 31.73
C ALA A 364 11.30 5.49 32.06
N ARG A 365 11.63 4.47 32.87
CA ARG A 365 10.65 3.48 33.36
C ARG A 365 9.62 4.13 34.27
N LYS A 366 10.04 5.01 35.18
CA LYS A 366 9.15 5.77 36.08
C LYS A 366 8.19 6.65 35.29
N ILE A 367 8.67 7.42 34.30
CA ILE A 367 7.81 8.22 33.40
C ILE A 367 6.81 7.32 32.67
N ARG A 368 7.25 6.18 32.10
CA ARG A 368 6.35 5.27 31.38
C ARG A 368 5.26 4.70 32.29
N SER A 369 5.59 4.41 33.55
CA SER A 369 4.64 3.93 34.56
C SER A 369 3.64 5.02 34.93
N LEU A 370 4.11 6.23 35.26
CA LEU A 370 3.25 7.35 35.64
C LEU A 370 2.31 7.78 34.50
N THR A 371 2.80 7.74 33.25
CA THR A 371 2.00 8.08 32.07
C THR A 371 1.16 6.91 31.53
N ALA A 372 1.23 5.72 32.13
CA ALA A 372 0.49 4.54 31.64
C ALA A 372 -1.03 4.76 31.69
N MET A 373 -1.54 5.31 32.78
CA MET A 373 -2.97 5.59 32.95
C MET A 373 -3.48 6.62 31.93
N GLY A 374 -2.76 7.74 31.77
CA GLY A 374 -3.09 8.76 30.77
C GLY A 374 -3.06 8.22 29.33
N ARG A 375 -2.09 7.35 29.01
CA ARG A 375 -2.04 6.67 27.70
C ARG A 375 -3.19 5.69 27.51
N ALA A 376 -3.59 4.93 28.53
CA ALA A 376 -4.70 3.99 28.44
C ALA A 376 -6.02 4.74 28.17
N SER A 377 -6.33 5.80 28.93
CA SER A 377 -7.51 6.63 28.70
C SER A 377 -7.51 7.28 27.32
N ALA A 378 -6.34 7.75 26.86
CA ALA A 378 -6.16 8.28 25.51
C ALA A 378 -6.49 7.25 24.42
N TYR A 379 -6.01 6.02 24.56
CA TYR A 379 -6.30 4.95 23.60
C TYR A 379 -7.79 4.59 23.57
N VAL A 380 -8.45 4.55 24.72
CA VAL A 380 -9.90 4.30 24.79
C VAL A 380 -10.68 5.43 24.11
N LEU A 381 -10.36 6.70 24.41
CA LEU A 381 -11.04 7.86 23.83
C LEU A 381 -10.91 7.92 22.31
N VAL A 382 -9.71 7.65 21.77
CA VAL A 382 -9.46 7.64 20.32
C VAL A 382 -10.08 6.39 19.66
N GLY A 383 -10.09 5.25 20.35
CA GLY A 383 -10.62 3.99 19.81
C GLY A 383 -12.15 3.89 19.80
N LEU A 384 -12.82 4.56 20.75
CA LEU A 384 -14.27 4.46 20.94
C LEU A 384 -15.10 4.76 19.67
N PRO A 385 -14.81 5.81 18.88
CA PRO A 385 -15.65 6.14 17.71
C PRO A 385 -15.51 5.12 16.58
N PHE A 386 -14.31 4.52 16.43
CA PHE A 386 -14.11 3.41 15.49
C PHE A 386 -14.83 2.16 15.97
N PHE A 387 -14.77 1.86 17.26
CA PHE A 387 -15.51 0.75 17.85
C PHE A 387 -17.03 0.90 17.62
N ILE A 388 -17.58 2.09 17.88
CA ILE A 388 -19.00 2.38 17.62
C ILE A 388 -19.32 2.28 16.13
N ALA A 389 -18.50 2.85 15.24
CA ALA A 389 -18.71 2.77 13.81
C ALA A 389 -18.74 1.31 13.31
N VAL A 390 -17.80 0.48 13.76
CA VAL A 390 -17.77 -0.95 13.43
C VAL A 390 -18.97 -1.69 14.01
N ALA A 391 -19.29 -1.46 15.29
CA ALA A 391 -20.42 -2.10 15.95
C ALA A 391 -21.75 -1.77 15.26
N VAL A 392 -21.99 -0.50 14.92
CA VAL A 392 -23.20 -0.09 14.19
C VAL A 392 -23.24 -0.68 12.79
N THR A 393 -22.10 -0.74 12.09
CA THR A 393 -22.03 -1.37 10.75
C THR A 393 -22.38 -2.87 10.80
N LEU A 394 -21.96 -3.57 11.87
CA LEU A 394 -22.26 -4.99 12.08
C LEU A 394 -23.72 -5.22 12.51
N LEU A 395 -24.26 -4.36 13.38
CA LEU A 395 -25.63 -4.49 13.92
C LEU A 395 -26.69 -4.02 12.92
N ASN A 396 -26.41 -2.95 12.15
CA ASN A 396 -27.34 -2.38 11.18
C ASN A 396 -26.57 -1.78 9.98
N PRO A 397 -26.25 -2.60 8.96
CA PRO A 397 -25.48 -2.14 7.81
C PRO A 397 -26.19 -1.04 7.00
N THR A 398 -27.53 -1.04 6.98
CA THR A 398 -28.34 -0.05 6.25
C THR A 398 -28.22 1.36 6.85
N TYR A 399 -27.96 1.47 8.15
CA TYR A 399 -27.79 2.78 8.81
C TYR A 399 -26.53 3.52 8.37
N MET A 400 -25.45 2.80 8.05
CA MET A 400 -24.17 3.38 7.64
C MET A 400 -24.03 3.57 6.11
N ASP A 401 -25.00 3.12 5.32
CA ASP A 401 -24.95 3.18 3.85
C ASP A 401 -24.70 4.61 3.30
N PRO A 402 -25.37 5.68 3.81
CA PRO A 402 -25.13 7.05 3.35
C PRO A 402 -23.71 7.55 3.68
N LEU A 403 -23.10 7.04 4.76
CA LEU A 403 -21.75 7.44 5.16
C LEU A 403 -20.70 6.94 4.17
N TYR A 404 -20.90 5.76 3.59
CA TYR A 404 -19.97 5.11 2.67
C TYR A 404 -20.20 5.44 1.18
N HIS A 405 -21.40 5.83 0.78
CA HIS A 405 -21.74 6.02 -0.64
C HIS A 405 -22.03 7.49 -1.01
N SER A 406 -22.37 8.35 -0.04
CA SER A 406 -22.62 9.77 -0.31
C SER A 406 -21.33 10.59 -0.31
N HIS A 407 -21.24 11.58 -1.19
CA HIS A 407 -20.14 12.55 -1.20
C HIS A 407 -20.06 13.34 0.13
N ALA A 408 -21.21 13.68 0.71
CA ALA A 408 -21.27 14.36 2.01
C ALA A 408 -20.76 13.46 3.16
N GLY A 409 -21.04 12.17 3.11
CA GLY A 409 -20.55 11.18 4.08
C GLY A 409 -19.03 11.10 4.09
N HIS A 410 -18.40 11.00 2.92
CA HIS A 410 -16.95 11.02 2.79
C HIS A 410 -16.31 12.30 3.34
N MET A 411 -16.90 13.49 3.07
CA MET A 411 -16.42 14.75 3.64
C MET A 411 -16.45 14.76 5.17
N LEU A 412 -17.54 14.28 5.78
CA LEU A 412 -17.68 14.21 7.24
C LEU A 412 -16.69 13.21 7.86
N VAL A 413 -16.43 12.07 7.22
CA VAL A 413 -15.42 11.11 7.67
C VAL A 413 -14.03 11.73 7.62
N VAL A 414 -13.67 12.38 6.52
CA VAL A 414 -12.36 13.05 6.38
C VAL A 414 -12.20 14.15 7.44
N LEU A 415 -13.24 14.97 7.65
CA LEU A 415 -13.24 16.02 8.67
C LEU A 415 -13.09 15.43 10.09
N GLY A 416 -13.85 14.39 10.41
CA GLY A 416 -13.77 13.69 11.70
C GLY A 416 -12.39 13.08 11.95
N LEU A 417 -11.82 12.43 10.94
CA LEU A 417 -10.46 11.88 11.01
C LEU A 417 -9.39 12.97 11.16
N MET A 418 -9.55 14.12 10.50
CA MET A 418 -8.70 15.30 10.69
C MET A 418 -8.76 15.82 12.13
N MET A 419 -9.95 16.01 12.69
CA MET A 419 -10.11 16.45 14.08
C MET A 419 -9.55 15.41 15.06
N MET A 420 -9.76 14.12 14.81
CA MET A 420 -9.16 13.05 15.62
C MET A 420 -7.64 13.04 15.55
N ALA A 421 -7.06 13.20 14.36
CA ALA A 421 -5.62 13.28 14.17
C ALA A 421 -5.05 14.47 14.95
N PHE A 422 -5.70 15.64 14.85
CA PHE A 422 -5.31 16.83 15.59
C PHE A 422 -5.40 16.64 17.11
N GLY A 423 -6.54 16.13 17.61
CA GLY A 423 -6.72 15.81 19.02
C GLY A 423 -5.71 14.78 19.53
N SER A 424 -5.42 13.74 18.74
CA SER A 424 -4.42 12.74 19.06
C SER A 424 -3.00 13.32 19.10
N LEU A 425 -2.66 14.29 18.25
CA LEU A 425 -1.38 14.97 18.27
C LEU A 425 -1.21 15.81 19.54
N ILE A 426 -2.25 16.55 19.95
CA ILE A 426 -2.26 17.31 21.21
C ILE A 426 -2.10 16.35 22.38
N LEU A 427 -2.87 15.26 22.41
CA LEU A 427 -2.82 14.27 23.48
C LEU A 427 -1.45 13.59 23.56
N LYS A 428 -0.85 13.26 22.41
CA LYS A 428 0.53 12.75 22.35
C LYS A 428 1.52 13.74 22.95
N LYS A 429 1.35 15.04 22.73
CA LYS A 429 2.23 16.10 23.28
C LYS A 429 2.09 16.24 24.79
N ILE A 430 0.85 16.21 25.31
CA ILE A 430 0.57 16.29 26.75
C ILE A 430 1.14 15.06 27.48
N VAL A 431 0.95 13.87 26.89
CA VAL A 431 1.35 12.61 27.51
C VAL A 431 2.84 12.31 27.32
N SER A 432 3.48 12.84 26.27
CA SER A 432 4.94 12.80 26.13
C SER A 432 5.58 13.96 26.89
N PHE A 433 5.43 13.97 28.21
CA PHE A 433 6.29 14.80 29.05
C PHE A 433 7.73 14.28 28.89
N LYS A 434 8.53 15.03 28.13
CA LYS A 434 9.96 14.82 27.96
C LYS A 434 10.59 15.84 28.92
N GLY A 435 10.96 15.36 30.10
CA GLY A 435 11.79 16.13 31.02
C GLY A 435 13.10 16.50 30.37
#